data_AF-A0A7X6X3C5-F1
#
_entry.id   AF-A0A7X6X3C5-F1
#
_cell.length_a   1.000
_cell.length_b   1.000
_cell.length_c   1.000
_cell.angle_alpha   90.00
_cell.angle_beta   90.00
_cell.angle_gamma   90.00
#
_symmetry.space_group_name_H-M   'P 1'
#
loop_
_entity.id
_entity.type
_entity.pdbx_description
1 polymer ?
#
loop_
_entity_poly.entity_id
_entity_poly.type
_entity_poly.pdbx_seq_one_letter_code
_entity_poly.pdbx_strand_id
1 'polypeptide(L)' 'MVDAGRPEENKIHTDIGSIKIADEVVAVIAGLAATEVPGVAGMSGGIAGGIVEMLGRKNLAKGVKVEVGEKET' A
#
# COMPACT_ATOMS: atom_id res chain seq x y z
N MET A 1 22.15 -21.63 -14.45
CA MET A 1 20.70 -21.42 -14.35
C MET A 1 20.44 -19.93 -14.37
N VAL A 2 19.76 -19.43 -15.41
CA VAL A 2 19.30 -18.05 -15.50
C VAL A 2 18.14 -17.86 -14.53
N ASP A 3 18.23 -16.83 -13.70
CA ASP A 3 17.16 -16.35 -12.84
C ASP A 3 15.97 -15.95 -13.72
N ALA A 4 14.90 -16.74 -13.70
CA ALA A 4 13.65 -16.36 -14.32
C ALA A 4 13.01 -15.29 -13.42
N GLY A 5 13.42 -14.03 -13.63
CA GLY A 5 12.89 -12.88 -12.92
C GLY A 5 11.36 -12.91 -12.97
N ARG A 6 10.73 -12.85 -11.79
CA ARG A 6 9.28 -12.73 -11.67
C ARG A 6 8.80 -11.56 -12.53
N PRO A 7 7.60 -11.62 -13.15
CA PRO A 7 7.01 -10.46 -13.79
C PRO A 7 6.94 -9.33 -12.75
N GLU A 8 7.61 -8.21 -13.03
CA GLU A 8 7.54 -7.03 -12.16
C GLU A 8 6.26 -6.26 -12.46
N GLU A 9 5.17 -6.70 -11.81
CA GLU A 9 3.78 -6.29 -12.04
C GLU A 9 3.47 -4.82 -11.68
N ASN A 10 4.43 -4.07 -11.12
CA ASN A 10 4.22 -2.69 -10.66
C ASN A 10 5.02 -1.65 -11.47
N LYS A 11 5.03 -1.82 -12.81
CA LYS A 11 5.84 -1.01 -13.73
C LYS A 11 4.97 -0.38 -14.83
N ILE A 12 4.83 0.95 -14.78
CA ILE A 12 4.12 1.73 -15.79
C ILE A 12 5.12 2.12 -16.88
N HIS A 13 4.83 1.80 -18.14
CA HIS A 13 5.66 2.19 -19.27
C HIS A 13 5.10 3.48 -19.90
N THR A 14 6.00 4.41 -20.16
CA THR A 14 5.73 5.72 -20.79
C THR A 14 6.73 5.94 -21.92
N ASP A 15 6.45 6.89 -22.80
CA ASP A 15 7.33 7.21 -23.94
C ASP A 15 8.75 7.65 -23.50
N ILE A 16 8.89 8.10 -22.25
CA ILE A 16 10.16 8.56 -21.66
C ILE A 16 10.85 7.52 -20.75
N GLY A 17 10.27 6.33 -20.59
CA GLY A 17 10.84 5.27 -19.75
C GLY A 17 9.80 4.57 -18.86
N SER A 18 10.28 3.94 -17.80
CA SER A 18 9.44 3.12 -16.92
C SER A 18 9.41 3.64 -15.48
N ILE A 19 8.21 3.76 -14.92
CA ILE A 19 7.97 4.17 -13.54
C ILE A 19 7.66 2.93 -12.73
N LYS A 20 8.35 2.75 -11.59
CA LYS A 20 8.03 1.72 -10.60
C LYS A 20 7.50 2.39 -9.36
N ILE A 21 6.37 1.92 -8.86
CA ILE A 21 5.77 2.40 -7.61
C ILE A 21 5.92 1.28 -6.60
N ALA A 22 6.39 1.61 -5.39
CA ALA A 22 6.44 0.64 -4.32
C ALA A 22 5.04 0.48 -3.70
N ASP A 23 4.68 -0.73 -3.33
CA ASP A 23 3.37 -1.03 -2.71
C ASP A 23 3.12 -0.19 -1.46
N GLU A 24 4.17 0.11 -0.69
CA GLU A 24 4.11 0.98 0.49
C GLU A 24 3.59 2.39 0.15
N VAL A 25 3.95 2.95 -1.02
CA VAL A 25 3.48 4.27 -1.45
C VAL A 25 1.97 4.23 -1.67
N VAL A 26 1.47 3.17 -2.31
CA VAL A 26 0.04 2.96 -2.53
C VAL A 26 -0.69 2.80 -1.18
N ALA A 27 -0.12 2.02 -0.26
CA ALA A 27 -0.70 1.78 1.06
C ALA A 27 -0.83 3.07 1.88
N VAL A 28 0.20 3.93 1.88
CA VAL A 28 0.18 5.21 2.61
C VAL A 28 -0.87 6.16 2.03
N ILE A 29 -0.95 6.28 0.71
CA ILE A 29 -1.95 7.16 0.06
C ILE A 29 -3.37 6.67 0.36
N ALA A 30 -3.61 5.37 0.18
CA ALA A 30 -4.92 4.77 0.42
C ALA A 30 -5.35 4.90 1.89
N GLY A 31 -4.43 4.66 2.83
CA GLY A 31 -4.71 4.80 4.26
C GLY A 31 -4.98 6.24 4.66
N LEU A 32 -4.20 7.20 4.14
CA LEU A 32 -4.45 8.62 4.37
C LEU A 32 -5.83 9.04 3.83
N ALA A 33 -6.11 8.74 2.57
CA ALA A 33 -7.38 9.08 1.92
C ALA A 33 -8.59 8.46 2.66
N ALA A 34 -8.48 7.20 3.09
CA ALA A 34 -9.54 6.53 3.84
C ALA A 34 -9.81 7.22 5.19
N THR A 35 -8.77 7.68 5.90
CA THR A 35 -8.93 8.36 7.20
C THR A 35 -9.54 9.76 7.11
N GLU A 36 -9.51 10.39 5.93
CA GLU A 36 -10.14 11.70 5.69
C GLU A 36 -11.65 11.58 5.43
N VAL A 37 -12.17 10.38 5.20
CA VAL A 37 -13.59 10.17 4.92
C VAL A 37 -14.41 10.33 6.20
N PRO A 38 -15.43 11.22 6.23
CA PRO A 38 -16.31 11.37 7.38
C PRO A 38 -16.98 10.06 7.79
N GLY A 39 -16.97 9.76 9.09
CA GLY A 39 -17.51 8.51 9.63
C GLY A 39 -16.52 7.36 9.71
N VAL A 40 -15.31 7.50 9.17
CA VAL A 40 -14.21 6.54 9.41
C VAL A 40 -13.52 6.86 10.74
N ALA A 41 -13.70 5.99 11.74
CA ALA A 41 -13.06 6.16 13.05
C ALA A 41 -11.54 5.90 13.04
N GLY A 42 -11.07 5.12 12.07
CA GLY A 42 -9.66 4.78 11.89
C GLY A 42 -9.46 3.49 11.11
N MET A 43 -8.21 3.26 10.68
CA MET A 43 -7.79 2.05 9.97
C MET A 43 -7.30 0.98 10.95
N SER A 44 -7.64 -0.30 10.75
CA SER A 44 -7.24 -1.38 11.66
C SER A 44 -5.90 -2.00 11.27
N GLY A 45 -4.87 -1.84 12.10
CA GLY A 45 -3.59 -2.54 11.97
C GLY A 45 -3.50 -3.84 12.77
N GLY A 46 -4.64 -4.35 13.28
CA GLY A 46 -4.67 -5.43 14.28
C GLY A 46 -4.18 -5.00 15.67
N ILE A 47 -4.13 -5.97 16.60
CA ILE A 47 -3.74 -5.76 18.01
C ILE A 47 -2.33 -5.19 18.16
N ALA A 48 -1.37 -5.67 17.37
CA ALA A 48 0.00 -5.15 17.39
C ALA A 48 0.07 -3.70 16.85
N GLY A 49 -0.68 -3.39 15.80
CA GLY A 49 -0.76 -2.03 15.25
C GLY A 49 -1.38 -1.02 16.20
N GLY A 50 -2.36 -1.44 17.02
CA GLY A 50 -3.00 -0.57 18.02
C GLY A 50 -2.05 -0.13 19.13
N ILE A 51 -1.16 -1.02 19.60
CA ILE A 51 -0.19 -0.69 20.66
C ILE A 51 0.84 0.34 20.16
N VAL A 52 1.29 0.21 18.91
CA VAL A 52 2.27 1.14 18.31
C VAL A 52 1.74 2.57 18.23
N GLU A 53 0.45 2.74 17.96
CA GLU A 53 -0.17 4.06 17.91
C GLU A 53 -0.39 4.69 19.28
N MET A 54 -0.69 3.87 20.30
CA MET A 54 -0.75 4.35 21.68
C MET A 54 0.62 4.88 22.15
N LEU A 55 1.72 4.39 21.58
CA LEU A 55 3.08 4.91 21.80
C LEU A 55 3.40 6.18 20.99
N GLY A 56 2.41 6.77 20.31
CA GLY A 56 2.53 8.02 19.56
C GLY A 56 3.13 7.87 18.15
N ARG A 57 3.37 6.64 17.69
CA ARG A 57 3.84 6.39 16.32
C ARG A 57 2.67 6.08 15.40
N LYS A 58 2.31 7.03 14.54
CA LYS A 58 1.29 6.82 13.50
C LYS A 58 1.86 5.96 12.37
N ASN A 59 1.09 4.96 11.94
CA ASN A 59 1.39 4.19 10.73
C ASN A 59 0.22 4.33 9.76
N LEU A 60 0.41 5.09 8.68
CA LEU A 60 -0.62 5.38 7.69
C LEU A 60 -0.90 4.19 6.76
N ALA A 61 0.05 3.27 6.59
CA ALA A 61 -0.12 2.08 5.76
C ALA A 61 -0.89 0.95 6.49
N LYS A 62 -1.16 1.07 7.80
CA LYS A 62 -1.78 -0.01 8.57
C LYS A 62 -3.20 -0.31 8.08
N GLY A 63 -3.56 -1.58 8.05
CA GLY A 63 -4.90 -2.00 7.63
C GLY A 63 -5.17 -1.89 6.13
N VAL A 64 -4.15 -1.55 5.33
CA VAL A 64 -4.21 -1.56 3.87
C VAL A 64 -3.42 -2.76 3.37
N LYS A 65 -4.06 -3.60 2.55
CA LYS A 65 -3.38 -4.66 1.79
C LYS A 65 -3.36 -4.25 0.33
N VAL A 66 -2.18 -4.17 -0.26
CA VAL A 66 -2.00 -3.82 -1.67
C VAL A 66 -1.72 -5.10 -2.44
N GLU A 67 -2.46 -5.32 -3.52
CA GLU A 67 -2.24 -6.37 -4.50
C GLU A 67 -2.28 -5.69 -5.88
N VAL A 68 -1.26 -5.91 -6.70
CA VAL A 68 -1.13 -5.33 -8.04
C VAL A 68 -0.95 -6.50 -9.02
N GLY A 69 -1.80 -6.57 -10.04
CA GLY A 69 -1.87 -7.68 -11.00
C GLY A 69 -3.27 -7.91 -11.54
N GLU A 70 -3.45 -8.88 -12.46
CA GLU A 70 -4.76 -9.15 -13.06
C GLU A 70 -5.73 -9.81 -12.05
N LYS A 71 -6.67 -9.00 -11.56
CA LYS A 71 -8.07 -9.40 -11.43
C LYS A 71 -8.98 -8.21 -11.66
N GLU A 72 -9.21 -7.92 -12.94
CA GLU A 72 -10.47 -7.30 -13.35
C GLU A 72 -11.58 -8.36 -13.19
N THR A 73 -12.66 -8.02 -12.50
CA THR A 73 -13.94 -8.75 -12.59
C THR A 73 -15.05 -7.72 -12.58
#